data_AF-A0A520U0B9-F1
#
_entry.id   AF-A0A520U0B9-F1
#
_cell.length_a   1.000
_cell.length_b   1.000
_cell.length_c   1.000
_cell.angle_alpha   90.00
_cell.angle_beta   90.00
_cell.angle_gamma   90.00
#
_symmetry.space_group_name_H-M   'P 1'
#
loop_
_entity.id
_entity.type
_entity.pdbx_description
1 polymer ?
#
loop_
_entity_poly.entity_id
_entity_poly.type
_entity_poly.pdbx_seq_one_letter_code
_entity_poly.pdbx_strand_id
1 'polypeptide(L)'
;MLQIKRIFLVTLLLPSLSISQEADIQAGKNLFNANCAACHKLNKKAVGPALSGVTEKYDKDWLYSWIRKGSQMIKDGDPQAVAIWEEYNRAVMTNYPQFSNEQIDNILAYTNFTPPAPVNAALTSTETVSQGSNVSLNIILVVSILIFAILIVMLFLVQRTLIKIANASGVKLESEPKKNITPLWETVIKNQFLIFIMVIGLLLSSAYFTYGYLMQIGIDQGYAPIQPIHYSHKIHAGANQIECKYCHSSARVSKHSGIPALNVCMNCHEYIADYNGEEDLENGYTRDFYTNEIKKLYSAVGWDEENQVYTGNTKPVKWVRIHNLPDFVYFNHAQHAQVAKIECQTCHGPVEEMEIMYQYSPLTMGWCIDCHRESNVDKDNEYYQKVHNELSKKYGVEKLTVAQLGGIECAKCHY
;
A
#
# COMPACT_ATOMS: atom_id res chain seq x y z
N MET A 1 -93.69 -28.94 -16.69
CA MET A 1 -92.69 -28.45 -17.67
C MET A 1 -91.70 -27.57 -16.89
N LEU A 2 -90.37 -27.69 -16.91
CA LEU A 2 -89.42 -28.53 -17.62
C LEU A 2 -88.02 -28.25 -16.99
N GLN A 3 -87.18 -29.28 -16.85
CA GLN A 3 -85.68 -29.31 -16.75
C GLN A 3 -84.98 -28.70 -15.52
N ILE A 4 -84.35 -29.47 -14.63
CA ILE A 4 -83.04 -30.19 -14.72
C ILE A 4 -81.84 -29.24 -14.91
N LYS A 5 -81.12 -28.94 -13.81
CA LYS A 5 -79.69 -29.32 -13.60
C LYS A 5 -79.23 -28.92 -12.18
N ARG A 6 -78.88 -29.93 -11.39
CA ARG A 6 -78.11 -29.83 -10.14
C ARG A 6 -76.65 -29.54 -10.47
N ILE A 7 -76.05 -28.48 -9.93
CA ILE A 7 -74.62 -28.47 -9.54
C ILE A 7 -74.51 -27.68 -8.22
N PHE A 8 -73.82 -28.30 -7.28
CA PHE A 8 -73.63 -27.91 -5.88
C PHE A 8 -72.93 -26.56 -5.71
N LEU A 9 -73.46 -25.75 -4.79
CA LEU A 9 -72.82 -24.59 -4.18
C LEU A 9 -71.87 -25.11 -3.09
N VAL A 10 -70.55 -25.01 -3.29
CA VAL A 10 -69.54 -25.17 -2.23
C VAL A 10 -68.61 -23.96 -2.27
N THR A 11 -68.95 -22.95 -1.47
CA THR A 11 -68.05 -21.88 -1.04
C THR A 11 -66.97 -22.47 -0.14
N LEU A 12 -65.76 -22.65 -0.69
CA LEU A 12 -64.58 -23.06 0.06
C LEU A 12 -63.96 -21.81 0.73
N LEU A 13 -64.26 -21.60 2.02
CA LEU A 13 -63.45 -20.72 2.87
C LEU A 13 -62.10 -21.40 3.10
N LEU A 14 -61.04 -20.89 2.46
CA LEU A 14 -59.66 -21.20 2.82
C LEU A 14 -59.26 -20.35 4.04
N PRO A 15 -58.81 -20.95 5.16
CA PRO A 15 -58.19 -20.19 6.22
C PRO A 15 -56.82 -19.70 5.73
N SER A 16 -56.55 -18.42 5.93
CA SER A 16 -55.24 -17.81 5.72
C SER A 16 -54.26 -18.41 6.72
N LEU A 17 -53.56 -19.49 6.34
CA LEU A 17 -52.39 -19.95 7.09
C LEU A 17 -51.33 -18.84 6.99
N SER A 18 -51.11 -18.15 8.10
CA SER A 18 -49.94 -17.32 8.30
C SER A 18 -48.73 -18.25 8.35
N ILE A 19 -48.04 -18.39 7.22
CA ILE A 19 -46.73 -19.03 7.18
C ILE A 19 -45.77 -18.10 7.92
N SER A 20 -45.32 -18.51 9.11
CA SER A 20 -44.22 -17.83 9.78
C SER A 20 -42.99 -17.96 8.89
N GLN A 21 -42.53 -16.86 8.31
CA GLN A 21 -41.36 -16.83 7.45
C GLN A 21 -40.12 -17.12 8.30
N GLU A 22 -39.39 -18.18 7.94
CA GLU A 22 -38.15 -18.57 8.61
C GLU A 22 -37.08 -17.49 8.35
N ALA A 23 -36.30 -17.12 9.37
CA ALA A 23 -35.35 -16.01 9.29
C ALA A 23 -34.25 -16.28 8.26
N ASP A 24 -33.98 -15.30 7.38
CA ASP A 24 -32.97 -15.40 6.32
C ASP A 24 -31.58 -15.03 6.87
N ILE A 25 -30.76 -16.07 7.07
CA ILE A 25 -29.39 -15.96 7.57
C ILE A 25 -28.49 -15.14 6.63
N GLN A 26 -28.70 -15.22 5.31
CA GLN A 26 -27.87 -14.51 4.34
C GLN A 26 -28.21 -13.02 4.32
N ALA A 27 -29.50 -12.68 4.39
CA ALA A 27 -29.94 -11.30 4.58
C ALA A 27 -29.43 -10.74 5.93
N GLY A 28 -29.47 -11.55 6.98
CA GLY A 28 -28.92 -11.24 8.30
C GLY A 28 -27.43 -10.95 8.28
N LYS A 29 -26.65 -11.78 7.59
CA LYS A 29 -25.21 -11.59 7.39
C LYS A 29 -24.89 -10.26 6.70
N ASN A 30 -25.63 -9.91 5.66
CA ASN A 30 -25.42 -8.65 4.93
C ASN A 30 -25.71 -7.43 5.83
N LEU A 31 -26.83 -7.47 6.57
CA LEU A 31 -27.18 -6.41 7.52
C LEU A 31 -26.16 -6.29 8.66
N PHE A 32 -25.70 -7.42 9.20
CA PHE A 32 -24.68 -7.47 10.24
C PHE A 32 -23.35 -6.90 9.74
N ASN A 33 -22.88 -7.31 8.57
CA ASN A 33 -21.62 -6.83 8.00
C ASN A 33 -21.64 -5.33 7.72
N ALA A 34 -22.77 -4.82 7.25
CA ALA A 34 -22.92 -3.40 6.94
C ALA A 34 -23.05 -2.51 8.19
N ASN A 35 -23.65 -3.01 9.28
CA ASN A 35 -24.07 -2.14 10.39
C ASN A 35 -23.47 -2.52 11.75
N CYS A 36 -23.14 -3.79 11.99
CA CYS A 36 -22.79 -4.30 13.31
C CYS A 36 -21.33 -4.81 13.40
N ALA A 37 -20.77 -5.33 12.32
CA ALA A 37 -19.46 -6.01 12.29
C ALA A 37 -18.27 -5.11 12.64
N ALA A 38 -18.46 -3.78 12.55
CA ALA A 38 -17.49 -2.78 12.97
C ALA A 38 -17.27 -2.80 14.50
N CYS A 39 -18.31 -3.08 15.29
CA CYS A 39 -18.26 -3.01 16.75
C CYS A 39 -18.39 -4.38 17.43
N HIS A 40 -19.07 -5.34 16.78
CA HIS A 40 -19.33 -6.66 17.33
C HIS A 40 -18.64 -7.77 16.54
N LYS A 41 -18.15 -8.79 17.26
CA LYS A 41 -17.74 -10.07 16.69
C LYS A 41 -18.67 -11.18 17.20
N LEU A 42 -18.76 -12.28 16.46
CA LEU A 42 -19.64 -13.39 16.87
C LEU A 42 -19.13 -14.06 18.14
N ASN A 43 -17.85 -14.44 18.17
CA ASN A 43 -17.32 -15.33 19.21
C ASN A 43 -16.32 -14.67 20.17
N LYS A 44 -16.07 -13.35 20.05
CA LYS A 44 -15.14 -12.63 20.92
C LYS A 44 -15.60 -11.21 21.25
N LYS A 45 -15.11 -10.66 22.36
CA LYS A 45 -15.36 -9.26 22.76
C LYS A 45 -14.61 -8.31 21.80
N ALA A 46 -15.18 -7.14 21.52
CA ALA A 46 -14.58 -6.08 20.71
C ALA A 46 -14.95 -4.71 21.29
N VAL A 47 -15.48 -3.78 20.49
CA VAL A 47 -16.07 -2.53 21.00
C VAL A 47 -17.34 -2.85 21.81
N GLY A 48 -18.10 -3.86 21.37
CA GLY A 48 -19.25 -4.40 22.09
C GLY A 48 -19.09 -5.89 22.44
N PRO A 49 -20.10 -6.49 23.11
CA PRO A 49 -20.09 -7.90 23.47
C PRO A 49 -20.06 -8.83 22.25
N ALA A 50 -19.57 -10.05 22.49
CA ALA A 50 -19.73 -11.17 21.57
C ALA A 50 -21.22 -11.47 21.39
N LEU A 51 -21.66 -11.61 20.14
CA LEU A 51 -23.09 -11.75 19.82
C LEU A 51 -23.56 -13.20 19.59
N SER A 52 -22.65 -14.17 19.56
CA SER A 52 -23.03 -15.58 19.54
C SER A 52 -23.77 -15.96 20.82
N GLY A 53 -24.95 -16.56 20.68
CA GLY A 53 -25.80 -16.94 21.80
C GLY A 53 -26.55 -15.77 22.47
N VAL A 54 -26.55 -14.57 21.87
CA VAL A 54 -27.18 -13.39 22.50
C VAL A 54 -28.68 -13.56 22.77
N THR A 55 -29.37 -14.34 21.94
CA THR A 55 -30.81 -14.62 22.10
C THR A 55 -31.12 -15.59 23.23
N GLU A 56 -30.12 -16.29 23.76
CA GLU A 56 -30.27 -17.14 24.95
C GLU A 56 -30.07 -16.32 26.23
N LYS A 57 -29.34 -15.21 26.14
CA LYS A 57 -29.00 -14.34 27.28
C LYS A 57 -30.05 -13.25 27.52
N TYR A 58 -30.73 -12.78 26.49
CA TYR A 58 -31.70 -11.68 26.58
C TYR A 58 -33.00 -12.01 25.86
N ASP A 59 -34.11 -11.50 26.41
CA ASP A 59 -35.43 -11.63 25.80
C ASP A 59 -35.47 -10.97 24.41
N LYS A 60 -36.18 -11.63 23.48
CA LYS A 60 -36.28 -11.18 22.09
C LYS A 60 -36.88 -9.77 21.95
N ASP A 61 -37.92 -9.47 22.74
CA ASP A 61 -38.54 -8.13 22.77
C ASP A 61 -37.63 -7.05 23.37
N TRP A 62 -36.77 -7.44 24.32
CA TRP A 62 -35.76 -6.55 24.86
C TRP A 62 -34.69 -6.25 23.80
N LEU A 63 -34.22 -7.26 23.06
CA LEU A 63 -33.26 -7.09 21.97
C LEU A 63 -33.79 -6.17 20.85
N TYR A 64 -35.08 -6.27 20.53
CA TYR A 64 -35.73 -5.34 19.61
C TYR A 64 -35.68 -3.89 20.08
N SER A 65 -35.91 -3.66 21.37
CA SER A 65 -35.84 -2.33 21.97
C SER A 65 -34.39 -1.85 22.05
N TRP A 66 -33.46 -2.71 22.43
CA TRP A 66 -32.03 -2.41 22.55
C TRP A 66 -31.42 -1.98 21.22
N ILE A 67 -31.67 -2.73 20.14
CA ILE A 67 -31.12 -2.43 18.80
C ILE A 67 -31.69 -1.12 18.24
N ARG A 68 -32.96 -0.79 18.52
CA ARG A 68 -33.60 0.43 18.01
C ARG A 68 -33.32 1.68 18.83
N LYS A 69 -33.23 1.54 20.15
CA LYS A 69 -33.25 2.66 21.10
C LYS A 69 -32.39 2.43 22.35
N GLY A 70 -31.32 1.65 22.26
CA GLY A 70 -30.45 1.33 23.40
C GLY A 70 -29.92 2.55 24.16
N SER A 71 -29.54 3.62 23.45
CA SER A 71 -29.13 4.88 24.11
C SER A 71 -30.24 5.52 24.96
N GLN A 72 -31.50 5.34 24.58
CA GLN A 72 -32.65 5.81 25.37
C GLN A 72 -32.87 4.91 26.58
N MET A 73 -32.72 3.58 26.43
CA MET A 73 -32.84 2.63 27.54
C MET A 73 -31.81 2.90 28.65
N ILE A 74 -30.58 3.27 28.28
CA ILE A 74 -29.55 3.69 29.25
C ILE A 74 -30.00 4.96 30.01
N LYS A 75 -30.54 5.96 29.30
CA LYS A 75 -31.04 7.20 29.91
C LYS A 75 -32.26 6.98 30.80
N ASP A 76 -33.13 6.06 30.41
CA ASP A 76 -34.32 5.68 31.17
C ASP A 76 -33.98 4.82 32.40
N GLY A 77 -32.71 4.43 32.56
CA GLY A 77 -32.22 3.68 33.72
C GLY A 77 -32.52 2.19 33.67
N ASP A 78 -32.68 1.60 32.47
CA ASP A 78 -32.86 0.15 32.34
C ASP A 78 -31.63 -0.58 32.91
N PRO A 79 -31.80 -1.48 33.90
CA PRO A 79 -30.69 -2.05 34.64
C PRO A 79 -29.78 -2.94 33.79
N GLN A 80 -30.31 -3.60 32.75
CA GLN A 80 -29.51 -4.44 31.85
C GLN A 80 -28.72 -3.57 30.86
N ALA A 81 -29.35 -2.53 30.31
CA ALA A 81 -28.72 -1.56 29.43
C ALA A 81 -27.57 -0.82 30.11
N VAL A 82 -27.79 -0.35 31.35
CA VAL A 82 -26.77 0.37 32.14
C VAL A 82 -25.60 -0.55 32.50
N ALA A 83 -25.87 -1.80 32.91
CA ALA A 83 -24.82 -2.76 33.23
C ALA A 83 -23.91 -3.06 32.03
N ILE A 84 -24.49 -3.27 30.83
CA ILE A 84 -23.71 -3.46 29.59
C ILE A 84 -22.91 -2.20 29.26
N TRP A 85 -23.51 -1.01 29.40
CA TRP A 85 -22.83 0.25 29.13
C TRP A 85 -21.63 0.48 30.07
N GLU A 86 -21.74 0.13 31.34
CA GLU A 86 -20.63 0.20 32.29
C GLU A 86 -19.54 -0.85 32.00
N GLU A 87 -19.92 -2.09 31.68
CA GLU A 87 -18.96 -3.17 31.36
C GLU A 87 -18.13 -2.85 30.11
N TYR A 88 -18.71 -2.20 29.10
CA TYR A 88 -18.06 -1.91 27.83
C TYR A 88 -17.56 -0.46 27.73
N ASN A 89 -16.94 0.03 28.82
CA ASN A 89 -16.27 1.34 28.88
C ASN A 89 -17.12 2.53 28.44
N ARG A 90 -18.43 2.47 28.66
CA ARG A 90 -19.40 3.50 28.26
C ARG A 90 -19.43 3.76 26.75
N ALA A 91 -19.02 2.79 25.94
CA ALA A 91 -19.10 2.84 24.50
C ALA A 91 -20.57 3.01 24.06
N VAL A 92 -20.83 3.96 23.16
CA VAL A 92 -22.18 4.26 22.68
C VAL A 92 -22.50 3.34 21.51
N MET A 93 -23.52 2.50 21.67
CA MET A 93 -24.08 1.73 20.56
C MET A 93 -25.01 2.61 19.72
N THR A 94 -24.77 2.65 18.41
CA THR A 94 -25.63 3.33 17.45
C THR A 94 -27.05 2.74 17.49
N ASN A 95 -28.06 3.61 17.55
CA ASN A 95 -29.46 3.20 17.52
C ASN A 95 -29.91 2.98 16.07
N TYR A 96 -30.66 1.90 15.80
CA TYR A 96 -31.20 1.57 14.48
C TYR A 96 -32.74 1.60 14.47
N PRO A 97 -33.39 2.76 14.70
CA PRO A 97 -34.86 2.85 14.76
C PRO A 97 -35.54 2.42 13.46
N GLN A 98 -34.82 2.47 12.33
CA GLN A 98 -35.31 2.09 11.00
C GLN A 98 -35.42 0.57 10.78
N PHE A 99 -34.81 -0.27 11.62
CA PHE A 99 -34.86 -1.72 11.40
C PHE A 99 -36.24 -2.29 11.75
N SER A 100 -36.82 -3.07 10.84
CA SER A 100 -38.05 -3.84 11.09
C SER A 100 -37.79 -5.05 12.01
N ASN A 101 -38.83 -5.65 12.59
CA ASN A 101 -38.66 -6.85 13.43
C ASN A 101 -38.06 -8.01 12.61
N GLU A 102 -38.46 -8.14 11.35
CA GLU A 102 -37.91 -9.14 10.42
C GLU A 102 -36.41 -8.93 10.14
N GLN A 103 -35.99 -7.68 9.94
CA GLN A 103 -34.56 -7.37 9.75
C GLN A 103 -33.73 -7.70 10.99
N ILE A 104 -34.26 -7.42 12.18
CA ILE A 104 -33.60 -7.78 13.44
C ILE A 104 -33.58 -9.30 13.62
N ASP A 105 -34.66 -10.00 13.28
CA ASP A 105 -34.72 -11.47 13.33
C ASP A 105 -33.68 -12.12 12.43
N ASN A 106 -33.50 -11.60 11.21
CA ASN A 106 -32.47 -12.07 10.30
C ASN A 106 -31.06 -11.84 10.88
N ILE A 107 -30.80 -10.67 11.48
CA ILE A 107 -29.52 -10.39 12.16
C ILE A 107 -29.29 -11.37 13.32
N LEU A 108 -30.28 -11.57 14.19
CA LEU A 108 -30.18 -12.47 15.36
C LEU A 108 -30.03 -13.95 14.94
N ALA A 109 -30.69 -14.36 13.85
CA ALA A 109 -30.52 -15.68 13.27
C ALA A 109 -29.07 -15.89 12.78
N TYR A 110 -28.47 -14.88 12.16
CA TYR A 110 -27.06 -14.93 11.77
C TYR A 110 -26.11 -14.97 12.98
N THR A 111 -26.41 -14.27 14.08
CA THR A 111 -25.51 -14.27 15.25
C THR A 111 -25.41 -15.63 15.93
N ASN A 112 -26.47 -16.45 15.87
CA ASN A 112 -26.50 -17.81 16.41
C ASN A 112 -26.06 -18.88 15.39
N PHE A 113 -25.82 -18.50 14.13
CA PHE A 113 -25.44 -19.44 13.10
C PHE A 113 -23.96 -19.85 13.25
N THR A 114 -23.70 -21.14 13.46
CA THR A 114 -22.36 -21.72 13.36
C THR A 114 -22.10 -22.18 11.93
N PRO A 115 -21.26 -21.49 11.13
CA PRO A 115 -20.97 -21.92 9.78
C PRO A 115 -20.18 -23.24 9.78
N PRO A 116 -20.46 -24.17 8.84
CA PRO A 116 -19.55 -25.29 8.59
C PRO A 116 -18.19 -24.76 8.12
N ALA A 117 -17.11 -25.48 8.47
CA ALA A 117 -15.75 -25.12 8.10
C ALA A 117 -15.65 -24.82 6.58
N PRO A 118 -14.89 -23.78 6.16
CA PRO A 118 -14.78 -23.44 4.76
C PRO A 118 -14.15 -24.60 4.00
N VAL A 119 -14.96 -25.25 3.16
CA VAL A 119 -14.45 -26.15 2.14
C VAL A 119 -13.82 -25.25 1.08
N ASN A 120 -12.50 -25.38 0.88
CA ASN A 120 -11.78 -24.74 -0.21
C ASN A 120 -12.42 -25.17 -1.54
N ALA A 121 -13.34 -24.35 -2.05
CA ALA A 121 -13.76 -24.45 -3.43
C ALA A 121 -12.58 -23.97 -4.28
N ALA A 122 -11.88 -24.93 -4.89
CA ALA A 122 -10.87 -24.66 -5.89
C ALA A 122 -11.48 -23.78 -6.99
N LEU A 123 -11.12 -22.51 -6.99
CA LEU A 123 -11.36 -21.61 -8.11
C LEU A 123 -10.36 -21.97 -9.19
N THR A 124 -10.86 -22.57 -10.26
CA THR A 124 -10.13 -22.76 -11.51
C THR A 124 -9.75 -21.39 -12.04
N SER A 125 -8.47 -21.06 -11.91
CA SER A 125 -7.84 -19.86 -12.47
C SER A 125 -7.97 -19.90 -13.99
N THR A 126 -8.74 -18.97 -14.55
CA THR A 126 -8.57 -18.58 -15.96
C THR A 126 -7.62 -17.40 -15.96
N GLU A 127 -6.37 -17.66 -16.33
CA GLU A 127 -5.34 -16.64 -16.48
C GLU A 127 -5.79 -15.59 -17.49
N THR A 128 -5.88 -14.35 -17.05
CA THR A 128 -5.82 -13.19 -17.95
C THR A 128 -4.62 -12.38 -17.51
N VAL A 129 -3.47 -12.64 -18.15
CA VAL A 129 -2.21 -11.94 -17.91
C VAL A 129 -2.36 -10.49 -18.39
N SER A 130 -2.34 -9.54 -17.46
CA SER A 130 -2.20 -8.11 -17.73
C SER A 130 -0.86 -7.65 -17.16
N GLN A 131 0.19 -7.69 -17.98
CA GLN A 131 1.48 -7.07 -17.70
C GLN A 131 1.54 -5.67 -18.32
N GLY A 132 1.49 -4.62 -17.48
CA GLY A 132 2.18 -3.36 -17.74
C GLY A 132 3.35 -3.30 -16.74
N SER A 133 4.58 -2.89 -17.05
CA SER A 133 5.04 -1.93 -18.05
C SER A 133 6.57 -2.11 -18.30
N ASN A 134 6.98 -3.30 -18.73
CA ASN A 134 8.31 -3.55 -19.36
C ASN A 134 8.20 -3.97 -20.83
N VAL A 135 6.99 -3.87 -21.36
CA VAL A 135 6.59 -4.44 -22.64
C VAL A 135 7.15 -3.60 -23.81
N SER A 136 7.33 -2.28 -23.65
CA SER A 136 7.80 -1.42 -24.75
C SER A 136 9.23 -1.73 -25.19
N LEU A 137 10.20 -1.86 -24.28
CA LEU A 137 11.60 -2.12 -24.66
C LEU A 137 11.82 -3.55 -25.16
N ASN A 138 11.22 -4.55 -24.50
CA ASN A 138 11.35 -5.95 -24.91
C ASN A 138 10.64 -6.22 -26.24
N ILE A 139 9.46 -5.65 -26.49
CA ILE A 139 8.79 -5.76 -27.80
C ILE A 139 9.61 -5.04 -28.88
N ILE A 140 10.12 -3.83 -28.61
CA ILE A 140 10.97 -3.11 -29.58
C ILE A 140 12.21 -3.94 -29.94
N LEU A 141 12.86 -4.56 -28.96
CA LEU A 141 14.00 -5.46 -29.18
C LEU A 141 13.61 -6.69 -30.02
N VAL A 142 12.52 -7.37 -29.68
CA VAL A 142 12.04 -8.56 -30.41
C VAL A 142 11.67 -8.22 -31.86
N VAL A 143 10.92 -7.12 -32.07
CA VAL A 143 10.54 -6.64 -33.40
C VAL A 143 11.78 -6.24 -34.21
N SER A 144 12.75 -5.57 -33.59
CA SER A 144 13.99 -5.17 -34.26
C SER A 144 14.82 -6.38 -34.71
N ILE A 145 14.97 -7.39 -33.84
CA ILE A 145 15.67 -8.65 -34.18
C ILE A 145 14.96 -9.37 -35.34
N LEU A 146 13.63 -9.39 -35.32
CA LEU A 146 12.83 -10.07 -36.33
C LEU A 146 12.93 -9.37 -37.70
N ILE A 147 12.90 -8.02 -37.73
CA ILE A 147 13.13 -7.24 -38.96
C ILE A 147 14.54 -7.48 -39.50
N PHE A 148 15.57 -7.47 -38.65
CA PHE A 148 16.94 -7.76 -39.08
C PHE A 148 17.08 -9.17 -39.65
N ALA A 149 16.45 -10.17 -39.01
CA ALA A 149 16.44 -11.54 -39.52
C ALA A 149 15.76 -11.64 -40.90
N ILE A 150 14.61 -10.98 -41.09
CA ILE A 150 13.92 -10.93 -42.38
C ILE A 150 14.79 -10.27 -43.45
N LEU A 151 15.47 -9.16 -43.14
CA LEU A 151 16.35 -8.47 -44.08
C LEU A 151 17.55 -9.34 -44.48
N ILE A 152 18.15 -10.07 -43.54
CA ILE A 152 19.24 -11.02 -43.82
C ILE A 152 18.76 -12.14 -44.74
N VAL A 153 17.59 -12.72 -44.46
CA VAL A 153 16.99 -13.76 -45.30
C VAL A 153 16.66 -13.22 -46.69
N MET A 154 16.07 -12.03 -46.78
CA MET A 154 15.74 -11.38 -48.06
C MET A 154 17.01 -11.12 -48.88
N LEU A 155 18.07 -10.59 -48.28
CA LEU A 155 19.37 -10.39 -48.94
C LEU A 155 19.94 -11.70 -49.47
N PHE A 156 19.86 -12.78 -48.68
CA PHE A 156 20.32 -14.10 -49.11
C PHE A 156 19.49 -14.66 -50.27
N LEU A 157 18.16 -14.47 -50.24
CA LEU A 157 17.27 -14.88 -51.32
C LEU A 157 17.52 -14.08 -52.60
N VAL A 158 17.68 -12.76 -52.50
CA VAL A 158 18.04 -11.87 -53.61
C VAL A 158 19.39 -12.29 -54.20
N GLN A 159 20.41 -12.49 -53.36
CA GLN A 159 21.74 -12.93 -53.83
C GLN A 159 21.67 -14.28 -54.54
N ARG A 160 20.93 -15.26 -53.98
CA ARG A 160 20.70 -16.54 -54.65
C ARG A 160 20.00 -16.39 -55.99
N THR A 161 19.05 -15.48 -56.09
CA THR A 161 18.26 -15.25 -57.31
C THR A 161 19.12 -14.57 -58.37
N LEU A 162 19.90 -13.55 -57.99
CA LEU A 162 20.87 -12.90 -58.87
C LEU A 162 21.93 -13.87 -59.39
N ILE A 163 22.46 -14.77 -58.54
CA ILE A 163 23.41 -15.81 -58.97
C ILE A 163 22.75 -16.80 -59.94
N LYS A 164 21.51 -17.24 -59.67
CA LYS A 164 20.76 -18.12 -60.58
C LYS A 164 20.54 -17.47 -61.94
N ILE A 165 20.17 -16.19 -61.97
CA ILE A 165 19.96 -15.43 -63.21
C ILE A 165 21.29 -15.22 -63.94
N ALA A 166 22.36 -14.81 -63.24
CA ALA A 166 23.68 -14.64 -63.84
C ALA A 166 24.20 -15.93 -64.50
N ASN A 167 24.01 -17.08 -63.86
CA ASN A 167 24.36 -18.39 -64.42
C ASN A 167 23.49 -18.75 -65.64
N ALA A 168 22.19 -18.43 -65.61
CA ALA A 168 21.28 -18.68 -66.74
C ALA A 168 21.54 -17.75 -67.94
N SER A 169 22.05 -16.54 -67.70
CA SER A 169 22.40 -15.55 -68.73
C SER A 169 23.80 -15.74 -69.32
N GLY A 170 24.51 -16.82 -68.99
CA GLY A 170 25.81 -17.15 -69.57
C GLY A 170 26.97 -16.25 -69.12
N VAL A 171 26.77 -15.45 -68.07
CA VAL A 171 27.83 -14.62 -67.47
C VAL A 171 28.70 -15.54 -66.61
N LYS A 172 29.94 -15.78 -67.04
CA LYS A 172 30.93 -16.47 -66.22
C LYS A 172 31.28 -15.57 -65.03
N LEU A 173 30.67 -15.84 -63.89
CA LEU A 173 31.09 -15.29 -62.61
C LEU A 173 32.45 -15.95 -62.28
N GLU A 174 33.55 -15.28 -62.63
CA GLU A 174 34.86 -15.67 -62.11
C GLU A 174 34.79 -15.53 -60.59
N SER A 175 34.69 -16.67 -59.90
CA SER A 175 34.83 -16.68 -58.45
C SER A 175 36.28 -16.39 -58.15
N GLU A 176 36.59 -15.14 -57.77
CA GLU A 176 37.81 -14.82 -57.05
C GLU A 176 38.01 -15.92 -55.98
N PRO A 177 39.19 -16.56 -55.91
CA PRO A 177 39.44 -17.62 -54.94
C PRO A 177 39.07 -17.08 -53.57
N LYS A 178 38.24 -17.82 -52.80
CA LYS A 178 37.81 -17.43 -51.45
C LYS A 178 39.03 -16.93 -50.69
N LYS A 179 39.18 -15.61 -50.60
CA LYS A 179 40.26 -15.00 -49.83
C LYS A 179 40.01 -15.52 -48.43
N ASN A 180 40.96 -16.27 -47.85
CA ASN A 180 40.85 -16.77 -46.50
C ASN A 180 40.46 -15.58 -45.62
N ILE A 181 39.19 -15.53 -45.21
CA ILE A 181 38.69 -14.47 -44.35
C ILE A 181 39.44 -14.70 -43.05
N THR A 182 40.47 -13.89 -42.80
CA THR A 182 41.20 -13.95 -41.54
C THR A 182 40.17 -13.73 -40.43
N PRO A 183 40.14 -14.60 -39.41
CA PRO A 183 39.17 -14.45 -38.33
C PRO A 183 39.34 -13.06 -37.70
N LEU A 184 38.23 -12.45 -37.27
CA LEU A 184 38.16 -11.02 -36.93
C LEU A 184 39.26 -10.59 -35.93
N TRP A 185 39.59 -11.43 -34.96
CA TRP A 185 40.65 -11.20 -33.97
C TRP A 185 42.05 -11.09 -34.59
N GLU A 186 42.35 -11.87 -35.63
CA GLU A 186 43.63 -11.83 -36.32
C GLU A 186 43.75 -10.56 -37.17
N THR A 187 42.64 -10.11 -37.77
CA THR A 187 42.54 -8.82 -38.46
C THR A 187 42.75 -7.64 -37.50
N VAL A 188 42.20 -7.73 -36.28
CA VAL A 188 42.39 -6.73 -35.23
C VAL A 188 43.85 -6.69 -34.78
N ILE A 189 44.47 -7.83 -34.45
CA ILE A 189 45.87 -7.89 -33.97
C ILE A 189 46.86 -7.40 -35.02
N LYS A 190 46.66 -7.73 -36.30
CA LYS A 190 47.54 -7.29 -37.39
C LYS A 190 47.40 -5.80 -37.71
N ASN A 191 46.31 -5.15 -37.29
CA ASN A 191 46.05 -3.75 -37.57
C ASN A 191 46.29 -2.87 -36.33
N GLN A 192 47.43 -2.17 -36.31
CA GLN A 192 47.83 -1.28 -35.22
C GLN A 192 46.77 -0.21 -34.90
N PHE A 193 46.03 0.28 -35.90
CA PHE A 193 44.96 1.26 -35.68
C PHE A 193 43.75 0.64 -34.95
N LEU A 194 43.38 -0.60 -35.27
CA LEU A 194 42.28 -1.30 -34.58
C LEU A 194 42.67 -1.67 -33.14
N ILE A 195 43.92 -2.08 -32.91
CA ILE A 195 44.44 -2.28 -31.55
C ILE A 195 44.44 -0.97 -30.77
N PHE A 196 44.85 0.15 -31.37
CA PHE A 196 44.82 1.46 -30.73
C PHE A 196 43.40 1.87 -30.32
N ILE A 197 42.42 1.73 -31.21
CA ILE A 197 41.01 1.98 -30.90
C ILE A 197 40.51 1.05 -29.79
N MET A 198 40.84 -0.24 -29.85
CA MET A 198 40.45 -1.21 -28.85
C MET A 198 41.03 -0.87 -27.48
N VAL A 199 42.31 -0.50 -27.40
CA VAL A 199 42.96 -0.10 -26.14
C VAL A 199 42.32 1.17 -25.59
N ILE A 200 42.08 2.20 -26.42
CA ILE A 200 41.37 3.40 -25.98
C ILE A 200 39.96 3.06 -25.50
N GLY A 201 39.24 2.22 -26.22
CA GLY A 201 37.90 1.77 -25.84
C GLY A 201 37.90 1.05 -24.50
N LEU A 202 38.88 0.16 -24.26
CA LEU A 202 39.04 -0.53 -22.98
C LEU A 202 39.41 0.43 -21.85
N LEU A 203 40.28 1.42 -22.09
CA LEU A 203 40.65 2.43 -21.10
C LEU A 203 39.46 3.32 -20.73
N LEU A 204 38.70 3.81 -21.72
CA LEU A 204 37.50 4.62 -21.48
C LEU A 204 36.39 3.81 -20.79
N SER A 205 36.21 2.56 -21.19
CA SER A 205 35.27 1.63 -20.54
C SER A 205 35.66 1.40 -19.09
N SER A 206 36.93 1.08 -18.83
CA SER A 206 37.46 0.89 -17.47
C SER A 206 37.29 2.15 -16.62
N ALA A 207 37.61 3.33 -17.16
CA ALA A 207 37.41 4.59 -16.47
C ALA A 207 35.94 4.86 -16.16
N TYR A 208 35.04 4.60 -17.12
CA TYR A 208 33.59 4.76 -16.94
C TYR A 208 33.03 3.85 -15.84
N PHE A 209 33.34 2.54 -15.87
CA PHE A 209 32.86 1.60 -14.87
C PHE A 209 33.48 1.84 -13.49
N THR A 210 34.77 2.18 -13.43
CA THR A 210 35.44 2.51 -12.16
C THR A 210 34.85 3.77 -11.54
N TYR A 211 34.70 4.84 -12.33
CA TYR A 211 34.07 6.07 -11.87
C TYR A 211 32.62 5.83 -11.44
N GLY A 212 31.85 5.10 -12.24
CA GLY A 212 30.46 4.75 -11.92
C GLY A 212 30.34 3.97 -10.60
N TYR A 213 31.21 2.99 -10.37
CA TYR A 213 31.25 2.24 -9.11
C TYR A 213 31.63 3.14 -7.92
N LEU A 214 32.66 3.98 -8.06
CA LEU A 214 33.09 4.89 -6.99
C LEU A 214 32.00 5.90 -6.62
N MET A 215 31.23 6.38 -7.60
CA MET A 215 30.11 7.31 -7.37
C MET A 215 28.89 6.67 -6.68
N GLN A 216 28.85 5.34 -6.57
CA GLN A 216 27.79 4.61 -5.85
C GLN A 216 28.15 4.31 -4.38
N ILE A 217 29.40 4.55 -3.96
CA ILE A 217 29.82 4.30 -2.58
C ILE A 217 29.11 5.28 -1.65
N GLY A 218 28.47 4.74 -0.59
CA GLY A 218 27.75 5.55 0.40
C GLY A 218 26.36 6.01 -0.05
N ILE A 219 25.79 5.40 -1.11
CA ILE A 219 24.41 5.62 -1.53
C ILE A 219 23.57 4.40 -1.14
N ASP A 220 22.69 4.56 -0.15
CA ASP A 220 21.84 3.49 0.39
C ASP A 220 20.43 3.47 -0.23
N GLN A 221 20.28 3.94 -1.47
CA GLN A 221 18.98 3.92 -2.16
C GLN A 221 18.47 2.48 -2.33
N GLY A 222 17.18 2.29 -2.06
CA GLY A 222 16.54 0.97 -2.09
C GLY A 222 16.82 0.10 -0.87
N TYR A 223 17.57 0.59 0.13
CA TYR A 223 17.79 -0.16 1.37
C TYR A 223 16.45 -0.41 2.08
N ALA A 224 16.09 -1.69 2.22
CA ALA A 224 14.81 -2.17 2.74
C ALA A 224 15.03 -3.34 3.73
N PRO A 225 15.42 -3.05 4.99
CA PRO A 225 15.64 -4.09 5.99
C PRO A 225 14.33 -4.70 6.48
N ILE A 226 14.39 -5.97 6.87
CA ILE A 226 13.27 -6.65 7.52
C ILE A 226 13.07 -6.05 8.92
N GLN A 227 11.84 -5.61 9.21
CA GLN A 227 11.46 -5.06 10.51
C GLN A 227 10.96 -6.16 11.47
N PRO A 228 11.01 -5.97 12.80
CA PRO A 228 10.53 -6.97 13.77
C PRO A 228 9.03 -7.25 13.67
N ILE A 229 8.26 -6.22 13.31
CA ILE A 229 6.83 -6.29 13.01
C ILE A 229 6.70 -5.83 11.56
N HIS A 230 5.96 -6.59 10.76
CA HIS A 230 5.66 -6.21 9.38
C HIS A 230 4.62 -5.09 9.37
N TYR A 231 5.10 -3.85 9.45
CA TYR A 231 4.27 -2.66 9.43
C TYR A 231 4.12 -2.12 8.01
N SER A 232 2.88 -2.03 7.52
CA SER A 232 2.54 -1.52 6.20
C SER A 232 2.12 -0.06 6.23
N HIS A 233 2.88 0.83 5.60
CA HIS A 233 2.44 2.22 5.38
C HIS A 233 1.33 2.28 4.32
N LYS A 234 1.32 1.35 3.36
CA LYS A 234 0.27 1.21 2.35
C LYS A 234 -1.12 1.06 2.97
N ILE A 235 -1.26 0.28 4.03
CA ILE A 235 -2.56 0.12 4.71
C ILE A 235 -2.92 1.40 5.51
N HIS A 236 -1.98 1.94 6.28
CA HIS A 236 -2.27 3.03 7.21
C HIS A 236 -2.41 4.39 6.50
N ALA A 237 -1.43 4.79 5.70
CA ALA A 237 -1.43 6.06 4.99
C ALA A 237 -2.15 5.97 3.63
N GLY A 238 -2.07 4.82 2.94
CA GLY A 238 -2.73 4.61 1.65
C GLY A 238 -4.22 4.26 1.80
N ALA A 239 -4.55 3.04 2.23
CA ALA A 239 -5.95 2.60 2.26
C ALA A 239 -6.81 3.39 3.27
N ASN A 240 -6.27 3.64 4.47
CA ASN A 240 -7.00 4.33 5.54
C ASN A 240 -6.80 5.86 5.54
N GLN A 241 -5.94 6.39 4.67
CA GLN A 241 -5.70 7.83 4.52
C GLN A 241 -5.32 8.54 5.85
N ILE A 242 -4.58 7.84 6.73
CA ILE A 242 -4.10 8.43 7.98
C ILE A 242 -3.00 9.44 7.67
N GLU A 243 -3.16 10.67 8.17
CA GLU A 243 -2.22 11.77 7.95
C GLU A 243 -0.83 11.45 8.53
N CYS A 244 0.24 11.73 7.77
CA CYS A 244 1.61 11.35 8.12
C CYS A 244 2.05 11.85 9.51
N LYS A 245 1.71 13.10 9.85
CA LYS A 245 2.08 13.75 11.12
C LYS A 245 1.18 13.34 12.29
N TYR A 246 0.20 12.44 12.11
CA TYR A 246 -0.53 11.82 13.21
C TYR A 246 0.40 10.90 14.01
N CYS A 247 1.06 9.96 13.32
CA CYS A 247 2.06 9.07 13.93
C CYS A 247 3.40 9.78 14.11
N HIS A 248 3.85 10.51 13.09
CA HIS A 248 5.13 11.22 13.09
C HIS A 248 4.99 12.67 13.58
N SER A 249 4.34 12.86 14.73
CA SER A 249 3.98 14.17 15.28
C SER A 249 5.17 15.10 15.54
N SER A 250 6.31 14.52 15.92
CA SER A 250 7.54 15.26 16.20
C SER A 250 8.12 15.98 14.99
N ALA A 251 7.76 15.60 13.75
CA ALA A 251 8.13 16.34 12.54
C ALA A 251 7.68 17.80 12.55
N ARG A 252 6.66 18.15 13.36
CA ARG A 252 6.14 19.52 13.47
C ARG A 252 7.02 20.45 14.32
N VAL A 253 7.77 19.90 15.28
CA VAL A 253 8.40 20.72 16.33
C VAL A 253 9.87 20.38 16.58
N SER A 254 10.29 19.17 16.23
CA SER A 254 11.62 18.65 16.53
C SER A 254 12.50 18.62 15.28
N LYS A 255 13.82 18.62 15.52
CA LYS A 255 14.79 18.33 14.48
C LYS A 255 14.70 16.89 13.97
N HIS A 256 14.22 15.98 14.79
CA HIS A 256 14.11 14.56 14.45
C HIS A 256 12.64 14.14 14.48
N SER A 257 12.16 13.63 13.34
CA SER A 257 10.89 12.93 13.28
C SER A 257 11.08 11.50 13.82
N GLY A 258 10.72 11.30 15.08
CA GLY A 258 10.84 10.03 15.77
C GLY A 258 9.87 8.97 15.24
N ILE A 259 10.19 7.71 15.53
CA ILE A 259 9.25 6.58 15.38
C ILE A 259 8.17 6.73 16.46
N PRO A 260 6.88 6.55 16.13
CA PRO A 260 5.81 6.64 17.13
C PRO A 260 6.03 5.66 18.27
N ALA A 261 5.72 6.09 19.48
CA ALA A 261 5.65 5.18 20.63
C ALA A 261 4.45 4.24 20.48
N LEU A 262 4.54 3.05 21.09
CA LEU A 262 3.54 1.99 20.90
C LEU A 262 2.14 2.35 21.43
N ASN A 263 2.03 3.34 22.32
CA ASN A 263 0.74 3.87 22.75
C ASN A 263 -0.06 4.48 21.59
N VAL A 264 0.60 5.09 20.60
CA VAL A 264 -0.07 5.62 19.39
C VAL A 264 -0.71 4.48 18.60
N CYS A 265 -0.05 3.32 18.53
CA CYS A 265 -0.60 2.12 17.90
C CYS A 265 -1.84 1.63 18.67
N MET A 266 -1.75 1.58 20.00
CA MET A 266 -2.85 1.05 20.83
C MET A 266 -4.11 1.93 20.84
N ASN A 267 -4.00 3.23 20.59
CA ASN A 267 -5.18 4.12 20.48
C ASN A 267 -6.26 3.59 19.50
N CYS A 268 -5.85 2.86 18.46
CA CYS A 268 -6.76 2.21 17.53
C CYS A 268 -6.77 0.69 17.73
N HIS A 269 -5.61 0.08 17.97
CA HIS A 269 -5.48 -1.37 18.07
C HIS A 269 -6.04 -1.97 19.37
N GLU A 270 -6.49 -1.19 20.35
CA GLU A 270 -7.32 -1.72 21.45
C GLU A 270 -8.65 -2.31 20.95
N TYR A 271 -9.17 -1.77 19.85
CA TYR A 271 -10.47 -2.17 19.27
C TYR A 271 -10.34 -2.90 17.92
N ILE A 272 -9.16 -2.81 17.28
CA ILE A 272 -8.86 -3.43 15.98
C ILE A 272 -7.92 -4.62 16.20
N ALA A 273 -8.52 -5.77 16.50
CA ALA A 273 -7.79 -7.01 16.78
C ALA A 273 -7.51 -7.88 15.56
N ASP A 274 -8.31 -7.76 14.50
CA ASP A 274 -8.16 -8.56 13.28
C ASP A 274 -8.05 -7.66 12.06
N TYR A 275 -7.27 -8.10 11.08
CA TYR A 275 -7.25 -7.46 9.77
C TYR A 275 -8.53 -7.79 8.99
N ASN A 276 -9.18 -6.78 8.42
CA ASN A 276 -10.38 -6.93 7.58
C ASN A 276 -10.25 -6.19 6.23
N GLY A 277 -9.02 -5.83 5.83
CA GLY A 277 -8.75 -5.17 4.56
C GLY A 277 -8.50 -6.14 3.41
N GLU A 278 -8.03 -5.61 2.28
CA GLU A 278 -7.66 -6.40 1.10
C GLU A 278 -6.46 -7.31 1.38
N GLU A 279 -6.56 -8.57 0.96
CA GLU A 279 -5.46 -9.54 1.04
C GLU A 279 -4.62 -9.48 -0.23
N ASP A 280 -3.30 -9.60 -0.08
CA ASP A 280 -2.37 -9.71 -1.20
C ASP A 280 -1.82 -11.14 -1.22
N LEU A 281 -2.56 -12.01 -1.91
CA LEU A 281 -2.25 -13.44 -2.00
C LEU A 281 -0.98 -13.71 -2.82
N GLU A 282 -0.61 -12.81 -3.74
CA GLU A 282 0.58 -12.96 -4.58
C GLU A 282 1.86 -12.83 -3.73
N ASN A 283 1.86 -11.87 -2.79
CA ASN A 283 2.98 -11.65 -1.89
C ASN A 283 2.84 -12.43 -0.55
N GLY A 284 1.82 -13.28 -0.41
CA GLY A 284 1.60 -14.11 0.77
C GLY A 284 1.03 -13.35 1.99
N TYR A 285 0.53 -12.14 1.80
CA TYR A 285 -0.07 -11.33 2.84
C TYR A 285 -1.57 -11.62 2.99
N THR A 286 -1.86 -12.62 3.80
CA THR A 286 -3.23 -13.00 4.14
C THR A 286 -3.74 -12.24 5.36
N ARG A 287 -5.05 -12.30 5.61
CA ARG A 287 -5.67 -11.82 6.84
C ARG A 287 -5.01 -12.41 8.07
N ASP A 288 -4.73 -13.71 8.07
CA ASP A 288 -4.11 -14.39 9.20
C ASP A 288 -2.68 -13.90 9.42
N PHE A 289 -1.94 -13.62 8.34
CA PHE A 289 -0.61 -13.01 8.43
C PHE A 289 -0.67 -11.66 9.17
N TYR A 290 -1.46 -10.70 8.67
CA TYR A 290 -1.55 -9.38 9.30
C TYR A 290 -2.12 -9.44 10.72
N THR A 291 -3.12 -10.30 10.97
CA THR A 291 -3.68 -10.49 12.30
C THR A 291 -2.64 -11.01 13.30
N ASN A 292 -1.73 -11.90 12.85
CA ASN A 292 -0.63 -12.36 13.68
C ASN A 292 0.45 -11.29 13.89
N GLU A 293 0.65 -10.36 12.96
CA GLU A 293 1.53 -9.20 13.16
C GLU A 293 0.97 -8.24 14.23
N ILE A 294 -0.35 -8.03 14.27
CA ILE A 294 -1.01 -7.24 15.34
C ILE A 294 -0.77 -7.91 16.71
N LYS A 295 -0.79 -9.25 16.80
CA LYS A 295 -0.47 -9.95 18.07
C LYS A 295 0.95 -9.70 18.55
N LYS A 296 1.92 -9.46 17.66
CA LYS A 296 3.28 -9.07 18.07
C LYS A 296 3.29 -7.70 18.74
N LEU A 297 2.46 -6.76 18.26
CA LEU A 297 2.26 -5.47 18.93
C LEU A 297 1.69 -5.68 20.34
N TYR A 298 0.64 -6.49 20.50
CA TYR A 298 0.07 -6.80 21.82
C TYR A 298 1.08 -7.41 22.77
N SER A 299 1.90 -8.35 22.29
CA SER A 299 3.02 -8.92 23.06
C SER A 299 4.04 -7.86 23.49
N ALA A 300 4.32 -6.86 22.63
CA ALA A 300 5.25 -5.78 22.93
C ALA A 300 4.69 -4.79 23.98
N VAL A 301 3.40 -4.44 23.91
CA VAL A 301 2.76 -3.54 24.88
C VAL A 301 2.22 -4.25 26.12
N GLY A 302 2.21 -5.59 26.12
CA GLY A 302 1.63 -6.38 27.20
C GLY A 302 0.10 -6.31 27.26
N TRP A 303 -0.59 -6.26 26.11
CA TRP A 303 -2.05 -6.22 26.01
C TRP A 303 -2.64 -7.63 26.04
N ASP A 304 -3.61 -7.86 26.92
CA ASP A 304 -4.43 -9.08 26.97
C ASP A 304 -5.71 -8.87 26.17
N GLU A 305 -5.83 -9.57 25.02
CA GLU A 305 -6.99 -9.48 24.13
C GLU A 305 -8.28 -10.05 24.76
N GLU A 306 -8.17 -11.07 25.62
CA GLU A 306 -9.34 -11.74 26.20
C GLU A 306 -10.00 -10.88 27.26
N ASN A 307 -9.17 -10.28 28.12
CA ASN A 307 -9.62 -9.47 29.25
C ASN A 307 -9.63 -7.96 28.95
N GLN A 308 -9.10 -7.53 27.80
CA GLN A 308 -8.96 -6.13 27.37
C GLN A 308 -8.25 -5.26 28.42
N VAL A 309 -7.18 -5.79 29.01
CA VAL A 309 -6.39 -5.12 30.05
C VAL A 309 -4.90 -5.19 29.76
N TYR A 310 -4.16 -4.17 30.18
CA TYR A 310 -2.71 -4.20 30.16
C TYR A 310 -2.16 -5.04 31.30
N THR A 311 -1.32 -6.02 30.97
CA THR A 311 -0.65 -6.93 31.92
C THR A 311 0.51 -6.27 32.68
N GLY A 312 0.99 -5.11 32.21
CA GLY A 312 2.17 -4.43 32.75
C GLY A 312 3.52 -4.99 32.26
N ASN A 313 3.53 -6.10 31.53
CA ASN A 313 4.73 -6.72 30.98
C ASN A 313 5.06 -6.17 29.59
N THR A 314 5.84 -5.10 29.51
CA THR A 314 6.17 -4.43 28.24
C THR A 314 7.57 -4.80 27.71
N LYS A 315 7.73 -4.89 26.40
CA LYS A 315 9.03 -5.03 25.71
C LYS A 315 9.12 -4.03 24.56
N PRO A 316 10.19 -3.20 24.48
CA PRO A 316 10.33 -2.25 23.39
C PRO A 316 10.58 -2.96 22.06
N VAL A 317 9.93 -2.49 20.99
CA VAL A 317 10.17 -2.95 19.62
C VAL A 317 11.47 -2.34 19.11
N LYS A 318 12.41 -3.20 18.70
CA LYS A 318 13.73 -2.80 18.18
C LYS A 318 13.66 -2.52 16.67
N TRP A 319 13.05 -1.40 16.31
CA TRP A 319 12.97 -0.98 14.92
C TRP A 319 14.35 -0.79 14.28
N VAL A 320 14.49 -1.17 13.01
CA VAL A 320 15.69 -0.93 12.22
C VAL A 320 15.53 0.39 11.48
N ARG A 321 16.41 1.35 11.79
CA ARG A 321 16.38 2.66 11.16
C ARG A 321 16.91 2.59 9.73
N ILE A 322 16.12 3.07 8.78
CA ILE A 322 16.43 3.05 7.34
C ILE A 322 17.22 4.30 6.95
N HIS A 323 16.65 5.48 7.22
CA HIS A 323 17.28 6.76 6.85
C HIS A 323 18.30 7.19 7.90
N ASN A 324 19.58 7.14 7.54
CA ASN A 324 20.68 7.62 8.36
C ASN A 324 21.45 8.73 7.64
N LEU A 325 21.86 9.72 8.41
CA LEU A 325 22.84 10.72 8.02
C LEU A 325 24.00 10.63 9.01
N PRO A 326 25.23 10.94 8.60
CA PRO A 326 26.36 11.07 9.52
C PRO A 326 26.04 12.05 10.65
N ASP A 327 26.61 11.81 11.83
CA ASP A 327 26.36 12.58 13.06
C ASP A 327 26.84 14.03 13.00
N PHE A 328 27.85 14.32 12.18
CA PHE A 328 28.31 15.68 11.91
C PHE A 328 27.30 16.49 11.08
N VAL A 329 26.26 15.88 10.49
CA VAL A 329 25.22 16.58 9.73
C VAL A 329 24.07 16.99 10.65
N TYR A 330 23.80 18.28 10.70
CA TYR A 330 22.63 18.84 11.36
C TYR A 330 21.46 18.97 10.38
N PHE A 331 20.48 18.08 10.51
CA PHE A 331 19.20 18.16 9.80
C PHE A 331 18.04 18.41 10.76
N ASN A 332 17.11 19.30 10.38
CA ASN A 332 15.96 19.67 11.21
C ASN A 332 14.63 19.49 10.45
N HIS A 333 13.85 18.48 10.84
CA HIS A 333 12.54 18.20 10.23
C HIS A 333 11.55 19.36 10.32
N ALA A 334 11.43 20.03 11.47
CA ALA A 334 10.45 21.11 11.66
C ALA A 334 10.67 22.29 10.70
N GLN A 335 11.93 22.62 10.38
CA GLN A 335 12.24 23.66 9.40
C GLN A 335 11.77 23.29 7.99
N HIS A 336 11.95 22.04 7.58
CA HIS A 336 11.54 21.59 6.25
C HIS A 336 10.03 21.35 6.16
N ALA A 337 9.42 20.73 7.18
CA ALA A 337 8.02 20.31 7.15
C ALA A 337 7.03 21.42 7.56
N GLN A 338 7.38 22.31 8.51
CA GLN A 338 6.47 23.38 8.95
C GLN A 338 6.79 24.74 8.35
N VAL A 339 8.07 25.11 8.31
CA VAL A 339 8.47 26.45 7.82
C VAL A 339 8.47 26.46 6.29
N ALA A 340 9.18 25.52 5.67
CA ALA A 340 9.23 25.41 4.21
C ALA A 340 8.03 24.67 3.61
N LYS A 341 7.23 23.97 4.43
CA LYS A 341 6.03 23.23 4.01
C LYS A 341 6.32 22.23 2.87
N ILE A 342 7.47 21.59 2.93
CA ILE A 342 7.86 20.58 1.94
C ILE A 342 7.02 19.32 2.17
N GLU A 343 6.45 18.79 1.09
CA GLU A 343 5.67 17.54 1.13
C GLU A 343 6.58 16.35 1.47
N CYS A 344 6.06 15.43 2.30
CA CYS A 344 6.85 14.31 2.82
C CYS A 344 7.38 13.42 1.68
N GLN A 345 6.56 13.25 0.64
CA GLN A 345 6.82 12.41 -0.52
C GLN A 345 7.99 12.93 -1.37
N THR A 346 8.29 14.24 -1.32
CA THR A 346 9.43 14.82 -2.04
C THR A 346 10.76 14.25 -1.57
N CYS A 347 10.87 13.87 -0.29
CA CYS A 347 12.10 13.32 0.29
C CYS A 347 12.02 11.81 0.58
N HIS A 348 10.83 11.29 0.91
CA HIS A 348 10.67 9.89 1.30
C HIS A 348 10.01 9.01 0.22
N GLY A 349 9.63 9.58 -0.93
CA GLY A 349 8.90 8.89 -1.99
C GLY A 349 7.42 8.69 -1.66
N PRO A 350 6.66 7.95 -2.50
CA PRO A 350 5.23 7.69 -2.27
C PRO A 350 5.03 6.65 -1.15
N VAL A 351 5.22 7.08 0.11
CA VAL A 351 5.19 6.21 1.30
C VAL A 351 3.83 5.53 1.47
N GLU A 352 2.75 6.18 1.04
CA GLU A 352 1.38 5.65 1.02
C GLU A 352 1.19 4.45 0.09
N GLU A 353 2.15 4.15 -0.79
CA GLU A 353 2.14 2.96 -1.65
C GLU A 353 3.09 1.86 -1.14
N MET A 354 3.88 2.14 -0.09
CA MET A 354 4.94 1.27 0.39
C MET A 354 4.42 0.23 1.38
N GLU A 355 4.43 -1.03 0.96
CA GLU A 355 4.14 -2.18 1.83
C GLU A 355 5.26 -2.40 2.85
N ILE A 356 6.51 -2.34 2.40
CA ILE A 356 7.69 -2.28 3.25
C ILE A 356 8.40 -0.95 3.01
N MET A 357 8.89 -0.34 4.08
CA MET A 357 9.61 0.93 3.96
C MET A 357 11.00 0.70 3.35
N TYR A 358 11.39 1.55 2.41
CA TYR A 358 12.73 1.58 1.83
C TYR A 358 13.23 3.02 1.64
N GLN A 359 14.53 3.20 1.50
CA GLN A 359 15.10 4.52 1.23
C GLN A 359 14.89 4.91 -0.24
N TYR A 360 14.03 5.89 -0.49
CA TYR A 360 13.73 6.38 -1.85
C TYR A 360 14.83 7.32 -2.37
N SER A 361 15.08 8.41 -1.64
CA SER A 361 16.06 9.43 -2.01
C SER A 361 17.49 9.07 -1.59
N PRO A 362 18.52 9.56 -2.29
CA PRO A 362 19.91 9.19 -2.01
C PRO A 362 20.46 9.86 -0.75
N LEU A 363 19.87 10.98 -0.32
CA LEU A 363 20.30 11.77 0.86
C LEU A 363 21.78 12.17 0.84
N THR A 364 22.37 12.28 -0.36
CA THR A 364 23.75 12.74 -0.54
C THR A 364 23.84 14.26 -0.44
N MET A 365 25.03 14.78 -0.11
CA MET A 365 25.26 16.23 0.00
C MET A 365 24.87 16.99 -1.28
N GLY A 366 25.19 16.45 -2.46
CA GLY A 366 24.83 17.05 -3.74
C GLY A 366 23.31 17.21 -3.90
N TRP A 367 22.55 16.17 -3.55
CA TRP A 367 21.09 16.21 -3.57
C TRP A 367 20.50 17.30 -2.65
N CYS A 368 21.05 17.45 -1.44
CA CYS A 368 20.64 18.53 -0.53
C CYS A 368 20.95 19.92 -1.10
N ILE A 369 22.14 20.11 -1.66
CA ILE A 369 22.59 21.38 -2.23
C ILE A 369 21.73 21.77 -3.44
N ASP A 370 21.47 20.84 -4.34
CA ASP A 370 20.69 21.10 -5.54
C ASP A 370 19.24 21.45 -5.18
N CYS A 371 18.63 20.73 -4.22
CA CYS A 371 17.33 21.11 -3.67
C CYS A 371 17.34 22.53 -3.08
N HIS A 372 18.37 22.91 -2.33
CA HIS A 372 18.49 24.27 -1.77
C HIS A 372 18.75 25.35 -2.83
N ARG A 373 19.35 25.02 -3.97
CA ARG A 373 19.53 25.94 -5.10
C ARG A 373 18.23 26.21 -5.84
N GLU A 374 17.35 25.22 -5.91
CA GLU A 374 16.10 25.28 -6.69
C GLU A 374 14.90 25.72 -5.83
N SER A 375 14.91 25.43 -4.54
CA SER A 375 13.79 25.72 -3.63
C SER A 375 13.74 27.18 -3.25
N ASN A 376 12.56 27.79 -3.42
CA ASN A 376 12.28 29.15 -3.02
C ASN A 376 11.86 29.23 -1.56
N VAL A 377 12.21 30.33 -0.91
CA VAL A 377 11.82 30.62 0.48
C VAL A 377 10.37 31.13 0.51
N ASP A 378 9.62 30.75 1.55
CA ASP A 378 8.28 31.25 1.77
C ASP A 378 8.30 32.75 2.09
N LYS A 379 7.81 33.56 1.14
CA LYS A 379 7.72 35.02 1.22
C LYS A 379 6.67 35.51 2.21
N ASP A 380 5.69 34.67 2.56
CA ASP A 380 4.54 35.06 3.38
C ASP A 380 4.89 35.05 4.87
N ASN A 381 6.07 34.54 5.24
CA ASN A 381 6.59 34.60 6.60
C ASN A 381 7.15 36.00 6.93
N GLU A 382 6.59 36.64 7.97
CA GLU A 382 6.97 37.98 8.43
C GLU A 382 8.48 38.13 8.68
N TYR A 383 9.15 37.08 9.19
CA TYR A 383 10.59 37.08 9.44
C TYR A 383 11.38 37.28 8.14
N TYR A 384 10.94 36.64 7.05
CA TYR A 384 11.64 36.71 5.77
C TYR A 384 11.30 37.97 4.96
N GLN A 385 10.23 38.71 5.27
CA GLN A 385 9.85 39.89 4.45
C GLN A 385 10.97 40.94 4.35
N LYS A 386 11.62 41.28 5.46
CA LYS A 386 12.72 42.27 5.45
C LYS A 386 13.93 41.75 4.68
N VAL A 387 14.34 40.51 4.96
CA VAL A 387 15.48 39.84 4.32
C VAL A 387 15.21 39.67 2.82
N HIS A 388 13.98 39.32 2.45
CA HIS A 388 13.54 39.17 1.08
C HIS A 388 13.64 40.48 0.32
N ASN A 389 13.12 41.57 0.88
CA ASN A 389 13.18 42.88 0.24
C ASN A 389 14.60 43.41 0.04
N GLU A 390 15.51 43.16 0.99
CA GLU A 390 16.91 43.60 0.89
C GLU A 390 17.70 42.75 -0.11
N LEU A 391 17.60 41.42 -0.01
CA LEU A 391 18.36 40.51 -0.87
C LEU A 391 17.78 40.43 -2.30
N SER A 392 16.46 40.52 -2.47
CA SER A 392 15.82 40.62 -3.78
C SER A 392 16.36 41.82 -4.57
N LYS A 393 16.50 42.99 -3.92
CA LYS A 393 17.11 44.19 -4.52
C LYS A 393 18.58 43.99 -4.87
N LYS A 394 19.34 43.31 -4.00
CA LYS A 394 20.77 43.04 -4.20
C LYS A 394 21.04 42.10 -5.37
N TYR A 395 20.25 41.03 -5.49
CA TYR A 395 20.44 39.98 -6.50
C TYR A 395 19.61 40.22 -7.77
N GLY A 396 18.66 41.16 -7.76
CA GLY A 396 17.79 41.45 -8.90
C GLY A 396 16.80 40.33 -9.21
N VAL A 397 16.37 39.57 -8.20
CA VAL A 397 15.47 38.41 -8.36
C VAL A 397 14.18 38.61 -7.57
N GLU A 398 13.03 38.22 -8.13
CA GLU A 398 11.73 38.35 -7.44
C GLU A 398 11.55 37.32 -6.31
N LYS A 399 12.14 36.14 -6.47
CA LYS A 399 12.11 35.05 -5.47
C LYS A 399 13.53 34.69 -5.06
N LEU A 400 13.73 34.49 -3.76
CA LEU A 400 14.99 34.07 -3.19
C LEU A 400 14.99 32.57 -2.98
N THR A 401 16.10 31.94 -3.34
CA THR A 401 16.33 30.53 -3.06
C THR A 401 16.96 30.34 -1.69
N VAL A 402 16.85 29.14 -1.14
CA VAL A 402 17.50 28.79 0.14
C VAL A 402 19.02 28.97 0.06
N ALA A 403 19.62 28.67 -1.10
CA ALA A 403 21.04 28.92 -1.36
C ALA A 403 21.40 30.42 -1.27
N GLN A 404 20.55 31.33 -1.75
CA GLN A 404 20.78 32.78 -1.68
C GLN A 404 20.64 33.35 -0.26
N LEU A 405 19.92 32.67 0.64
CA LEU A 405 19.93 32.95 2.09
C LEU A 405 21.16 32.38 2.81
N GLY A 406 22.07 31.75 2.07
CA GLY A 406 23.25 31.10 2.63
C GLY A 406 22.96 29.73 3.24
N GLY A 407 21.87 29.05 2.85
CA GLY A 407 21.55 27.68 3.25
C GLY A 407 22.46 26.61 2.64
N ILE A 408 23.62 27.00 2.09
CA ILE A 408 24.67 26.12 1.55
C ILE A 408 26.04 26.43 2.20
N GLU A 409 26.05 27.22 3.28
CA GLU A 409 27.25 27.49 4.08
C GLU A 409 27.59 26.29 4.97
N CYS A 410 28.87 25.90 5.01
CA CYS A 410 29.35 24.72 5.76
C CYS A 410 28.83 24.67 7.20
N ALA A 411 29.00 25.77 7.95
CA ALA A 411 28.67 25.83 9.38
C ALA A 411 27.16 25.72 9.69
N LYS A 412 26.27 25.88 8.70
CA LYS A 412 24.82 25.76 8.89
C LYS A 412 24.32 24.32 8.70
N CYS A 413 25.12 23.47 8.06
CA CYS A 413 24.73 22.10 7.73
C CYS A 413 25.52 21.07 8.55
N HIS A 414 26.77 21.36 8.88
CA HIS A 414 27.63 20.44 9.62
C HIS A 414 28.65 21.22 10.46
N TYR A 415 28.50 21.15 11.79
CA TYR A 415 29.26 21.94 12.76
C TYR A 415 29.76 21.10 13.93
#